data_AF-A0A7J5EGM2-F1
#
_entry.id   AF-A0A7J5EGM2-F1
#
_cell.length_a   1.000
_cell.length_b   1.000
_cell.length_c   1.000
_cell.angle_alpha   90.00
_cell.angle_beta   90.00
_cell.angle_gamma   90.00
#
_symmetry.space_group_name_H-M   'P 1'
#
loop_
_entity.id
_entity.type
_entity.pdbx_description
1 polymer ?
#
loop_
_entity_poly.entity_id
_entity_poly.type
_entity_poly.pdbx_seq_one_letter_code
_entity_poly.pdbx_strand_id
1 'polypeptide(L)'
;MPDYSKIHDLVSHRVSLEYDTGARVVGMLASCQPSSGPVEFVVLHDAKLFSSSGKLVRELADVTLCPNVVTGLSLDEGPRGRDVK
;
A
#
# COMPACT_ATOMS: atom_id res chain seq x y z
N MET A 1 -13.40 -5.98 10.19
CA MET A 1 -12.08 -5.40 10.49
C MET A 1 -11.11 -5.94 9.47
N PRO A 2 -10.25 -5.10 8.86
CA PRO A 2 -9.15 -5.59 8.02
C PRO A 2 -8.29 -6.55 8.83
N ASP A 3 -7.90 -7.67 8.23
CA ASP A 3 -7.05 -8.65 8.90
C ASP A 3 -5.59 -8.21 8.79
N TYR A 4 -5.12 -7.43 9.78
CA TYR A 4 -3.76 -6.88 9.83
C TYR A 4 -2.67 -7.96 9.95
N SER A 5 -3.04 -9.21 10.27
CA SER A 5 -2.07 -10.32 10.38
C SER A 5 -1.41 -10.65 9.05
N LYS A 6 -2.10 -10.40 7.92
CA LYS A 6 -1.61 -10.68 6.57
C LYS A 6 -0.70 -9.58 6.02
N ILE A 7 -0.62 -8.41 6.66
CA ILE A 7 0.22 -7.31 6.15
C ILE A 7 1.70 -7.69 6.21
N HIS A 8 2.12 -8.44 7.24
CA HIS A 8 3.47 -8.99 7.33
C HIS A 8 3.81 -9.88 6.13
N ASP A 9 2.84 -10.65 5.61
CA ASP A 9 3.04 -11.51 4.44
C ASP A 9 3.20 -10.73 3.13
N LEU A 10 2.75 -9.47 3.10
CA LEU A 10 2.83 -8.60 1.93
C LEU A 10 4.15 -7.82 1.86
N VAL A 11 5.06 -8.00 2.82
CA VAL A 11 6.39 -7.40 2.74
C VAL A 11 7.05 -7.84 1.42
N SER A 12 7.74 -6.91 0.77
CA SER A 12 8.29 -7.04 -0.58
C SER A 12 7.26 -7.11 -1.73
N HIS A 13 5.98 -6.83 -1.47
CA HIS A 13 4.96 -6.71 -2.52
C HIS A 13 4.57 -5.26 -2.79
N ARG A 14 4.10 -4.99 -4.01
CA ARG A 14 3.48 -3.71 -4.34
C ARG A 14 2.05 -3.69 -3.82
N VAL A 15 1.79 -2.81 -2.86
CA VAL A 15 0.49 -2.70 -2.21
C VAL A 15 -0.18 -1.39 -2.57
N SER A 16 -1.50 -1.45 -2.60
CA SER A 16 -2.37 -0.30 -2.72
C SER A 16 -3.15 -0.12 -1.43
N LEU A 17 -2.97 1.04 -0.79
CA LEU A 17 -3.67 1.45 0.41
C LEU A 17 -4.73 2.48 0.03
N GLU A 18 -6.00 2.13 0.23
CA GLU A 18 -7.13 3.02 -0.01
C GLU A 18 -7.67 3.55 1.33
N TYR A 19 -7.88 4.87 1.39
CA TYR A 19 -8.41 5.56 2.55
C TYR A 19 -9.88 5.92 2.33
N ASP A 20 -10.62 6.09 3.41
CA ASP A 20 -12.02 6.53 3.43
C ASP A 20 -12.27 7.88 2.71
N THR A 21 -11.27 8.76 2.72
CA THR A 21 -11.26 10.02 1.95
C THR A 21 -11.26 9.82 0.43
N GLY A 22 -11.06 8.59 -0.05
CA GLY A 22 -10.86 8.22 -1.44
C GLY A 22 -9.40 8.40 -1.92
N ALA A 23 -8.51 8.93 -1.08
CA ALA A 23 -7.09 8.98 -1.38
C ALA A 23 -6.51 7.56 -1.47
N ARG A 24 -5.47 7.40 -2.31
CA ARG A 24 -4.81 6.12 -2.52
C ARG A 24 -3.31 6.28 -2.47
N VAL A 25 -2.62 5.36 -1.80
CA VAL A 25 -1.16 5.30 -1.77
C VAL A 25 -0.71 3.96 -2.35
N VAL A 26 0.17 4.00 -3.34
CA VAL A 26 0.70 2.79 -3.99
C VAL A 26 2.21 2.76 -3.84
N GLY A 27 2.76 1.68 -3.30
CA GLY A 27 4.21 1.55 -3.09
C GLY A 27 4.61 0.11 -2.77
N MET A 28 5.92 -0.13 -2.66
CA MET A 28 6.46 -1.42 -2.24
C MET A 28 6.49 -1.49 -0.73
N LEU A 29 5.83 -2.48 -0.12
CA LEU A 29 5.85 -2.65 1.33
C LEU A 29 7.24 -3.13 1.78
N ALA A 30 7.99 -2.23 2.43
CA ALA A 30 9.36 -2.47 2.85
C ALA A 30 9.43 -3.20 4.20
N SER A 31 8.65 -2.73 5.17
CA SER A 31 8.61 -3.30 6.51
C SER A 31 7.33 -2.91 7.26
N CYS A 32 7.05 -3.66 8.32
CA CYS A 32 5.98 -3.39 9.27
C CYS A 32 6.59 -3.10 10.64
N GLN A 33 5.97 -2.20 11.40
CA GLN A 33 6.35 -1.89 12.78
C GLN A 33 5.15 -2.06 13.71
N PRO A 34 5.29 -2.78 14.84
CA PRO A 34 6.42 -3.64 15.19
C PRO A 34 6.64 -4.79 14.19
N SER A 35 7.85 -5.35 14.15
CA SER A 35 8.24 -6.41 13.19
C SER A 35 7.53 -7.75 13.41
N SER A 36 6.85 -7.91 14.54
CA SER A 36 5.97 -9.05 14.83
C SER A 36 4.79 -8.59 15.68
N GLY A 37 3.65 -9.29 15.54
CA GLY A 37 2.41 -8.91 16.21
C GLY A 37 1.59 -7.88 15.42
N PRO A 38 0.67 -7.15 16.09
CA PRO A 38 -0.22 -6.20 15.45
C PRO A 38 0.57 -5.09 14.74
N VAL A 39 0.36 -4.92 13.43
CA VAL A 39 1.04 -3.87 12.65
C VAL A 39 0.43 -2.51 13.00
N GLU A 40 1.26 -1.60 13.50
CA GLU A 40 0.89 -0.22 13.81
C GLU A 40 1.30 0.74 12.68
N PHE A 41 2.43 0.47 12.03
CA PHE A 41 2.94 1.25 10.91
C PHE A 41 3.47 0.37 9.79
N VAL A 42 3.39 0.90 8.57
CA VAL A 42 3.99 0.32 7.37
C VAL A 42 4.94 1.32 6.73
N VAL A 43 6.04 0.82 6.20
CA VAL A 43 6.99 1.61 5.42
C VAL A 43 6.84 1.22 3.97
N LEU A 44 6.60 2.19 3.08
CA LEU A 44 6.57 1.98 1.63
C LEU A 44 7.76 2.63 0.95
N HIS A 45 8.41 1.89 0.07
CA HIS A 45 9.35 2.41 -0.92
C HIS A 45 8.64 2.79 -2.23
N ASP A 46 9.20 3.76 -2.97
CA ASP A 46 8.70 4.21 -4.27
C ASP A 46 7.18 4.51 -4.26
N ALA A 47 6.77 5.23 -3.22
CA ALA A 47 5.38 5.50 -2.93
C ALA A 47 4.83 6.62 -3.82
N LYS A 48 3.65 6.37 -4.38
CA LYS A 48 2.88 7.32 -5.17
C LYS A 48 1.59 7.65 -4.45
N LEU A 49 1.36 8.95 -4.20
CA LEU A 49 0.18 9.46 -3.52
C LEU A 49 -0.81 9.96 -4.57
N PHE A 50 -2.01 9.40 -4.56
CA PHE A 50 -3.13 9.80 -5.41
C PHE A 50 -4.21 10.46 -4.56
N SER A 51 -4.76 11.56 -5.06
CA SER A 51 -5.94 12.20 -4.49
C SER A 51 -7.20 11.37 -4.77
N SER A 52 -8.31 11.72 -4.13
CA SER A 52 -9.62 11.10 -4.37
C SER A 52 -10.15 11.22 -5.81
N SER A 53 -9.59 12.13 -6.60
CA SER A 53 -9.87 12.24 -8.04
C SER A 53 -9.04 11.28 -8.91
N GLY A 54 -8.15 10.48 -8.32
CA GLY A 54 -7.19 9.63 -9.04
C GLY A 54 -5.96 10.38 -9.58
N LYS A 55 -5.85 11.69 -9.34
CA LYS A 55 -4.67 12.47 -9.76
C LYS A 55 -3.47 12.18 -8.86
N LEU A 56 -2.31 11.89 -9.47
CA LEU A 56 -1.02 11.81 -8.78
C LEU A 56 -0.67 13.17 -8.17
N VAL A 57 -0.50 13.18 -6.85
CA VAL A 57 -0.16 14.37 -6.06
C VAL A 57 1.34 14.47 -5.88
N ARG A 58 1.99 13.34 -5.55
CA ARG A 58 3.41 13.29 -5.21
C ARG A 58 3.97 11.89 -5.33
N GLU A 59 5.27 11.82 -5.62
CA GLU A 59 6.09 10.61 -5.49
C GLU A 59 7.09 10.80 -4.34
N LEU A 60 7.31 9.75 -3.56
CA LEU A 60 8.19 9.72 -2.41
C LEU A 60 9.06 8.47 -2.49
N ALA A 61 10.37 8.61 -2.26
CA ALA A 61 11.27 7.46 -2.20
C ALA A 61 10.90 6.53 -1.02
N ASP A 62 10.54 7.14 0.11
CA ASP A 62 10.20 6.47 1.36
C ASP A 62 9.04 7.19 2.05
N VAL A 63 8.08 6.42 2.56
CA VAL A 63 7.01 6.96 3.41
C VAL A 63 6.60 5.96 4.47
N THR A 64 6.43 6.45 5.70
CA THR A 64 5.86 5.67 6.82
C THR A 64 4.41 6.09 7.03
N LEU A 65 3.52 5.11 7.15
CA LEU A 65 2.07 5.31 7.19
C LEU A 65 1.47 4.47 8.32
N CYS A 66 0.37 4.94 8.91
CA CYS A 66 -0.49 4.08 9.73
C CYS A 66 -1.45 3.32 8.80
N PRO A 67 -1.51 1.98 8.82
CA PRO A 67 -2.49 1.21 8.05
C PRO A 67 -3.89 1.24 8.70
N ASN A 68 -4.05 1.90 9.84
CA ASN A 68 -5.35 2.10 10.46
C ASN A 68 -6.20 3.01 9.56
N VAL A 69 -7.50 2.69 9.41
CA VAL A 69 -8.45 3.34 8.48
C VAL A 69 -8.23 3.02 6.99
N VAL A 70 -7.37 2.05 6.65
CA VAL A 70 -7.33 1.50 5.30
C VAL A 70 -8.61 0.69 5.05
N THR A 71 -9.49 1.20 4.18
CA THR A 71 -10.80 0.58 3.87
C THR A 71 -10.65 -0.63 2.95
N GLY A 72 -9.50 -0.77 2.30
CA GLY A 72 -9.13 -1.90 1.45
C GLY A 72 -7.62 -1.99 1.27
N LEU A 73 -7.09 -3.20 1.37
CA LEU A 73 -5.71 -3.56 1.09
C LEU A 73 -5.72 -4.51 -0.10
N SER A 74 -5.17 -4.09 -1.23
CA SER A 74 -5.09 -4.92 -2.44
C SER A 74 -3.64 -5.05 -2.91
N LEU A 75 -3.31 -6.27 -3.35
CA LEU A 75 -2.10 -6.53 -4.12
C LEU A 75 -2.24 -5.85 -5.48
N ASP A 76 -1.28 -5.01 -5.85
CA ASP A 76 -1.20 -4.43 -7.19
C ASP A 76 -0.43 -5.38 -8.12
N GLU A 77 -0.73 -6.68 -8.03
CA GLU A 77 -0.24 -7.70 -8.96
C GLU A 77 -1.35 -8.01 -9.98
N GLY A 78 -1.56 -7.05 -10.90
CA GLY A 78 -2.28 -7.33 -12.15
C GLY A 78 -1.40 -8.17 -13.09
N PRO A 79 -2.00 -9.02 -13.97
CA PRO A 79 -1.26 -9.95 -14.81
C PRO A 79 -0.30 -9.20 -15.73
N ARG A 80 1.00 -9.31 -15.46
CA ARG A 80 2.04 -8.97 -16.43
C ARG A 80 2.07 -10.06 -17.49
N GLY A 81 1.30 -9.89 -18.56
CA GLY A 81 1.25 -10.87 -19.63
C GLY A 81 0.38 -10.51 -20.83
N ARG A 82 0.98 -9.70 -21.73
CA ARG A 82 0.81 -9.73 -23.20
C ARG A 82 -0.25 -8.81 -23.84
N ASP A 83 0.22 -7.62 -24.22
CA ASP A 83 -0.05 -7.10 -25.57
C ASP A 83 0.55 -8.07 -26.59
N VAL A 84 -0.26 -8.76 -27.41
CA VAL A 84 0.03 -9.03 -28.84
C VAL A 84 -1.29 -9.34 -29.55
N LYS A 85 -1.78 -8.32 -30.29
CA LYS A 85 -2.60 -8.33 -31.52
C LYS A 85 -4.04 -8.86 -31.50
#